data_AF-A0A8J9YLX9-F1
#
_entry.id   AF-A0A8J9YLX9-F1
#
_cell.length_a   1.000
_cell.length_b   1.000
_cell.length_c   1.000
_cell.angle_alpha   90.00
_cell.angle_beta   90.00
_cell.angle_gamma   90.00
#
_symmetry.space_group_name_H-M   'P 1'
#
loop_
_entity.id
_entity.type
_entity.pdbx_description
1 polymer ?
#
loop_
_entity_poly.entity_id
_entity_poly.type
_entity_poly.pdbx_seq_one_letter_code
_entity_poly.pdbx_strand_id
1 'polypeptide(L)'
;MRAAMVMWMTLLLVLALSTDINECSRNTDGCQHGCENTVGSYYCTCRDGYQLSGSKNCIDINECASNNGDCEHHCENTDGSYNCTCLDGYQLSGSKNCTGE
;
A
#
# COMPACT_ATOMS: atom_id res chain seq x y z
N MET A 1 -4.60 -1.11 54.16
CA MET A 1 -5.45 -0.66 53.03
C MET A 1 -4.61 -0.29 51.80
N ARG A 2 -3.64 -1.12 51.39
CA ARG A 2 -2.80 -0.88 50.19
C ARG A 2 -3.00 -1.92 49.08
N ALA A 3 -3.72 -3.01 49.37
CA ALA A 3 -3.97 -4.09 48.41
C ALA A 3 -5.07 -3.78 47.38
N ALA A 4 -6.08 -2.97 47.75
CA ALA A 4 -7.20 -2.64 46.86
C ALA A 4 -6.81 -1.72 45.68
N MET A 5 -5.87 -0.78 45.89
CA MET A 5 -5.36 0.09 44.81
C MET A 5 -4.53 -0.69 43.79
N VAL A 6 -3.71 -1.66 44.23
CA VAL A 6 -2.90 -2.50 43.33
C VAL A 6 -3.80 -3.41 42.49
N MET A 7 -4.89 -3.94 43.06
CA MET A 7 -5.83 -4.82 42.36
C MET A 7 -6.71 -4.08 41.33
N TRP A 8 -6.92 -2.77 41.49
CA TRP A 8 -7.63 -1.93 40.50
C TRP A 8 -6.68 -1.39 39.42
N MET A 9 -5.42 -1.06 39.78
CA MET A 9 -4.40 -0.63 38.82
C MET A 9 -3.88 -1.78 37.93
N THR A 10 -3.80 -3.00 38.44
CA THR A 10 -3.47 -4.18 37.61
C THR A 10 -4.67 -4.61 36.75
N LEU A 11 -5.91 -4.49 37.24
CA LEU A 11 -7.11 -4.76 36.43
C LEU A 11 -7.25 -3.77 35.25
N LEU A 12 -6.90 -2.49 35.45
CA LEU A 12 -6.80 -1.49 34.38
C LEU A 12 -5.70 -1.81 33.34
N LEU A 13 -4.59 -2.42 33.76
CA LEU A 13 -3.50 -2.82 32.84
C LEU A 13 -3.82 -4.10 32.05
N VAL A 14 -4.59 -5.02 32.63
CA VAL A 14 -4.98 -6.30 31.99
C VAL A 14 -6.16 -6.09 31.03
N LEU A 15 -7.05 -5.13 31.30
CA LEU A 15 -8.18 -4.76 30.42
C LEU A 15 -7.75 -4.08 29.11
N ALA A 16 -6.54 -3.52 29.05
CA ALA A 16 -6.04 -2.82 27.85
C ALA A 16 -5.56 -3.78 26.72
N LEU A 17 -5.40 -5.08 27.00
CA LEU A 17 -4.94 -6.06 26.01
C LEU A 17 -6.08 -6.72 25.21
N SER A 18 -7.34 -6.57 25.63
CA SER A 18 -8.48 -7.29 25.02
C SER A 18 -9.51 -6.41 24.34
N THR A 19 -9.30 -5.09 24.28
CA THR A 19 -10.13 -4.19 23.48
C THR A 19 -9.22 -3.44 22.52
N ASP A 20 -8.77 -4.17 21.50
CA ASP A 20 -8.11 -3.56 20.36
C ASP A 20 -8.99 -2.43 19.79
N ILE A 21 -8.38 -1.29 19.53
CA ILE A 21 -9.07 -0.16 18.91
C ILE A 21 -8.85 -0.32 17.42
N ASN A 22 -9.88 -0.67 16.67
CA ASN A 22 -9.74 -0.78 15.22
C ASN A 22 -9.66 0.62 14.58
N GLU A 23 -8.45 1.11 14.31
CA GLU A 23 -8.24 2.45 13.75
C GLU A 23 -8.81 2.60 12.33
N CYS A 24 -8.79 1.52 11.55
CA CYS A 24 -9.32 1.49 10.18
C CYS A 24 -10.85 1.67 10.16
N SER A 25 -11.57 0.98 11.07
CA SER A 25 -13.03 1.10 11.18
C SER A 25 -13.47 2.45 11.72
N ARG A 26 -12.58 3.12 12.46
CA ARG A 26 -12.81 4.45 13.03
C ARG A 26 -12.42 5.57 12.07
N ASN A 27 -11.81 5.25 10.92
CA ASN A 27 -11.23 6.22 9.96
C ASN A 27 -10.27 7.21 10.65
N THR A 28 -9.50 6.73 11.63
CA THR A 28 -8.49 7.52 12.36
C THR A 28 -7.06 7.10 12.01
N ASP A 29 -6.90 6.16 11.08
CA ASP A 29 -5.63 5.59 10.64
C ASP A 29 -4.77 6.61 9.87
N GLY A 30 -5.40 7.50 9.08
CA GLY A 30 -4.69 8.50 8.28
C GLY A 30 -3.84 7.89 7.17
N CYS A 31 -4.14 6.68 6.73
CA CYS A 31 -3.53 6.05 5.56
C CYS A 31 -3.98 6.78 4.29
N GLN A 32 -3.08 6.95 3.32
CA GLN A 32 -3.42 7.53 2.02
C GLN A 32 -4.35 6.62 1.21
N HIS A 33 -4.12 5.31 1.28
CA HIS A 33 -4.89 4.29 0.55
C HIS A 33 -5.64 3.37 1.53
N GLY A 34 -5.17 2.14 1.72
CA GLY A 34 -5.83 1.14 2.57
C GLY A 34 -5.26 1.12 3.99
N CYS A 35 -6.03 0.52 4.90
CA CYS A 35 -5.67 0.31 6.29
C CYS A 35 -5.99 -1.14 6.68
N GLU A 36 -5.04 -1.80 7.31
CA GLU A 36 -5.19 -3.15 7.87
C GLU A 36 -4.99 -3.10 9.37
N ASN A 37 -6.00 -3.55 10.10
CA ASN A 37 -5.99 -3.53 11.55
C ASN A 37 -5.31 -4.78 12.12
N THR A 38 -4.52 -4.61 13.18
CA THR A 38 -3.85 -5.70 13.89
C THR A 38 -4.12 -5.55 15.39
N VAL A 39 -3.92 -6.60 16.19
CA VAL A 39 -4.11 -6.46 17.63
C VAL A 39 -3.03 -5.54 18.21
N GLY A 40 -3.44 -4.37 18.69
CA GLY A 40 -2.59 -3.35 19.31
C GLY A 40 -1.97 -2.35 18.34
N SER A 41 -2.29 -2.38 17.04
CA SER A 41 -1.79 -1.43 16.03
C SER A 41 -2.56 -1.56 14.72
N TYR A 42 -2.20 -0.78 13.72
CA TYR A 42 -2.59 -0.96 12.32
C TYR A 42 -1.38 -0.74 11.42
N TYR A 43 -1.51 -1.07 10.14
CA TYR A 43 -0.58 -0.62 9.11
C TYR A 43 -1.32 -0.19 7.85
N CYS A 44 -0.73 0.75 7.12
CA CYS A 44 -1.29 1.23 5.86
C CYS A 44 -0.87 0.32 4.71
N THR A 45 -1.76 0.13 3.75
CA THR A 45 -1.53 -0.59 2.50
C THR A 45 -1.72 0.33 1.32
N CYS A 46 -1.05 0.04 0.21
CA CYS A 46 -1.19 0.79 -1.03
C CYS A 46 -1.99 -0.03 -2.05
N ARG A 47 -2.73 0.66 -2.92
CA ARG A 47 -3.37 0.04 -4.09
C ARG A 47 -2.32 -0.52 -5.05
N ASP A 48 -2.75 -1.41 -5.92
CA ASP A 48 -1.90 -1.94 -7.00
C ASP A 48 -1.28 -0.79 -7.82
N GLY A 49 -0.02 -0.94 -8.19
CA GLY A 49 0.76 0.11 -8.87
C GLY A 49 1.41 1.14 -7.92
N TYR A 50 1.24 1.00 -6.60
CA TYR A 50 1.84 1.92 -5.62
C TYR A 50 2.62 1.18 -4.54
N GLN A 51 3.65 1.83 -4.01
CA GLN A 51 4.43 1.34 -2.88
C GLN A 51 4.38 2.30 -1.69
N LEU A 52 4.51 1.74 -0.49
CA LEU A 52 4.47 2.52 0.75
C LEU A 52 5.75 3.34 0.88
N SER A 53 5.59 4.66 1.00
CA SER A 53 6.65 5.61 1.31
C SER A 53 6.50 6.08 2.76
N GLY A 54 7.35 5.55 3.63
CA GLY A 54 7.21 5.70 5.08
C GLY A 54 6.16 4.74 5.64
N SER A 55 5.21 5.24 6.42
CA SER A 55 4.18 4.42 7.09
C SER A 55 2.75 4.68 6.64
N LYS A 56 2.49 5.76 5.90
CA LYS A 56 1.11 6.20 5.56
C LYS A 56 0.89 6.62 4.12
N ASN A 57 1.94 7.08 3.44
CA ASN A 57 1.84 7.63 2.10
C ASN A 57 2.14 6.56 1.06
N CYS A 58 1.49 6.64 -0.09
CA CYS A 58 1.69 5.75 -1.20
C CYS A 58 2.23 6.54 -2.38
N ILE A 59 3.33 6.08 -2.95
CA ILE A 59 3.92 6.66 -4.15
C ILE A 59 3.77 5.67 -5.30
N ASP A 60 3.53 6.21 -6.48
CA ASP A 60 3.48 5.45 -7.72
C ASP A 60 4.77 4.63 -7.91
N ILE A 61 4.62 3.38 -8.34
CA ILE A 61 5.74 2.53 -8.72
C ILE A 61 6.07 2.85 -10.16
N ASN A 62 7.28 3.33 -10.42
CA ASN A 62 7.71 3.51 -11.79
C ASN A 62 8.15 2.17 -12.41
N GLU A 63 7.24 1.47 -13.10
CA GLU A 63 7.58 0.18 -13.71
C GLU A 63 8.60 0.31 -14.85
N CYS A 64 8.62 1.45 -15.54
CA CYS A 64 9.60 1.71 -16.61
C CYS A 64 11.05 1.80 -16.10
N ALA A 65 11.24 2.10 -14.82
CA ALA A 65 12.57 2.13 -14.20
C ALA A 65 13.21 0.73 -14.09
N SER A 66 12.41 -0.34 -14.21
CA SER A 66 12.88 -1.72 -14.16
C SER A 66 12.60 -2.42 -15.50
N ASN A 67 13.66 -2.84 -16.19
CA ASN A 67 13.57 -3.58 -17.46
C ASN A 67 12.61 -2.94 -18.49
N ASN A 68 12.50 -1.60 -18.52
CA ASN A 68 11.57 -0.88 -19.39
C ASN A 68 10.10 -1.34 -19.24
N GLY A 69 9.66 -1.76 -18.04
CA GLY A 69 8.32 -2.34 -17.84
C GLY A 69 8.09 -3.64 -18.62
N ASP A 70 9.14 -4.30 -19.07
CA ASP A 70 9.15 -5.35 -20.09
C ASP A 70 8.46 -4.95 -21.42
N CYS A 71 8.34 -3.66 -21.72
CA CYS A 71 7.87 -3.18 -23.02
C CYS A 71 8.92 -3.47 -24.10
N GLU A 72 8.48 -3.92 -25.28
CA GLU A 72 9.37 -4.23 -26.41
C GLU A 72 10.08 -2.98 -26.95
N HIS A 73 9.36 -1.88 -27.08
CA HIS A 73 9.90 -0.61 -27.57
C HIS A 73 9.95 0.46 -26.48
N HIS A 74 8.88 1.22 -26.27
CA HIS A 74 8.87 2.34 -25.34
C HIS A 74 7.95 2.06 -24.15
N CYS A 75 8.41 2.45 -22.96
CA CYS A 75 7.60 2.45 -21.73
C CYS A 75 7.35 3.88 -21.29
N GLU A 76 6.09 4.20 -20.99
CA GLU A 76 5.66 5.45 -20.39
C GLU A 76 5.02 5.16 -19.03
N ASN A 77 5.63 5.70 -17.97
CA ASN A 77 5.09 5.56 -16.62
C ASN A 77 3.87 6.46 -16.43
N THR A 78 2.84 5.95 -15.76
CA THR A 78 1.58 6.66 -15.50
C THR A 78 1.18 6.50 -14.03
N ASP A 79 0.24 7.31 -13.55
CA ASP A 79 -0.19 7.22 -12.15
C ASP A 79 -0.93 5.89 -11.87
N GLY A 80 -0.28 5.00 -11.13
CA GLY A 80 -0.76 3.66 -10.76
C GLY A 80 -0.54 2.58 -11.81
N SER A 81 0.18 2.85 -12.90
CA SER A 81 0.45 1.88 -13.97
C SER A 81 1.48 2.39 -14.97
N TYR A 82 1.62 1.71 -16.11
CA TYR A 82 2.46 2.13 -17.22
C TYR A 82 1.86 1.64 -18.54
N ASN A 83 2.26 2.30 -19.63
CA ASN A 83 1.87 1.93 -20.98
C ASN A 83 3.09 1.64 -21.84
N CYS A 84 2.97 0.61 -22.68
CA CYS A 84 3.95 0.33 -23.73
C CYS A 84 3.49 0.96 -25.05
N THR A 85 4.39 1.61 -25.76
CA THR A 85 4.16 2.15 -27.10
C THR A 85 5.19 1.62 -28.09
N CYS A 86 4.78 1.51 -29.36
CA CYS A 86 5.63 1.00 -30.44
C CYS A 86 6.18 2.13 -31.30
N LEU A 87 7.34 1.89 -31.92
CA LEU A 87 7.91 2.75 -32.95
C LEU A 87 6.96 2.90 -34.15
N ASP A 88 7.16 3.96 -34.93
CA ASP A 88 6.40 4.20 -36.16
C ASP A 88 6.49 3.00 -37.11
N GLY A 89 5.35 2.59 -37.67
CA GLY A 89 5.22 1.39 -38.52
C GLY A 89 4.86 0.10 -37.78
N TYR A 90 4.98 0.08 -36.45
CA TYR A 90 4.63 -1.08 -35.62
C TYR A 90 3.30 -0.87 -34.88
N GLN A 91 2.59 -1.96 -34.62
CA GLN A 91 1.36 -1.96 -33.82
C GLN A 91 1.55 -2.76 -32.53
N LEU A 92 0.99 -2.25 -31.44
CA LEU A 92 1.02 -2.94 -30.14
C LEU A 92 0.17 -4.21 -30.21
N SER A 93 0.81 -5.34 -29.96
CA SER A 93 0.20 -6.67 -29.88
C SER A 93 0.15 -7.11 -28.41
N GLY A 94 -1.07 -7.14 -27.87
CA GLY A 94 -1.28 -7.32 -26.44
C GLY A 94 -0.97 -6.03 -25.67
N SER A 95 -0.11 -6.11 -24.66
CA SER A 95 0.23 -4.98 -23.80
C SER A 95 1.70 -4.58 -23.81
N LYS A 96 2.57 -5.40 -24.40
CA LYS A 96 4.03 -5.23 -24.29
C LYS A 96 4.78 -5.41 -25.60
N ASN A 97 4.27 -6.26 -26.50
CA ASN A 97 4.95 -6.62 -27.74
C ASN A 97 4.48 -5.76 -28.90
N CYS A 98 5.31 -5.63 -29.92
CA CYS A 98 5.09 -4.86 -31.13
C CYS A 98 5.14 -5.79 -32.35
N THR A 99 4.24 -5.59 -33.30
CA THR A 99 4.19 -6.39 -34.53
C THR A 99 3.96 -5.50 -35.74
N GLY A 100 4.65 -5.80 -36.83
CA GLY A 100 4.51 -5.10 -38.11
C GLY A 100 5.84 -4.60 -38.66
N GLU A 101 5.80 -4.20 -39.92
CA GLU A 101 6.60 -3.20 -40.62
C GLU A 101 5.87 -2.90 -41.94
#